data_AF-K1ZWE6-F1
#
_entry.id   AF-K1ZWE6-F1
#
_cell.length_a   1.000
_cell.length_b   1.000
_cell.length_c   1.000
_cell.angle_alpha   90.00
_cell.angle_beta   90.00
_cell.angle_gamma   90.00
#
_symmetry.space_group_name_H-M   'P 1'
#
loop_
_entity.id
_entity.type
_entity.pdbx_description
1 polymer ?
#
loop_
_entity_poly.entity_id
_entity_poly.type
_entity_poly.pdbx_seq_one_letter_code
_entity_poly.pdbx_strand_id
1 'polypeptide(L)' 'ISLRKQAEHDFQPPLDIVDGAARVCDPFFDGILTGTHWSGKFLKDYKPTDW' A
#
# COMPACT_ATOMS: atom_id res chain seq x y z
N ILE A 1 -3.82 -20.78 1.56
CA ILE A 1 -2.77 -20.52 2.59
C ILE A 1 -3.20 -19.45 3.59
N SER A 2 -3.75 -18.30 3.15
CA SER A 2 -4.24 -17.22 4.05
C SER A 2 -5.33 -17.69 5.04
N LEU A 3 -6.41 -18.33 4.56
CA LEU A 3 -7.53 -18.77 5.40
C LEU A 3 -7.14 -19.78 6.50
N ARG A 4 -6.16 -20.65 6.22
CA ARG A 4 -5.70 -21.64 7.20
C ARG A 4 -4.94 -20.98 8.36
N LYS A 5 -4.11 -19.97 8.06
CA LYS A 5 -3.38 -19.19 9.07
C LYS A 5 -4.31 -18.33 9.92
N GLN A 6 -5.38 -17.79 9.33
CA GLN A 6 -6.44 -17.10 10.08
C GLN A 6 -7.13 -18.06 11.06
N ALA A 7 -7.50 -19.26 10.63
CA ALA A 7 -8.20 -20.23 11.47
C ALA A 7 -7.32 -20.85 12.58
N GLU A 8 -6.05 -21.15 12.28
CA GLU A 8 -5.14 -21.85 13.22
C GLU A 8 -4.39 -20.89 14.16
N HIS A 9 -4.16 -19.64 13.75
CA HIS A 9 -3.28 -18.70 14.46
C HIS A 9 -3.92 -17.33 14.74
N ASP A 10 -5.20 -17.15 14.43
CA ASP A 10 -5.91 -15.86 14.53
C ASP A 10 -5.12 -14.73 13.85
N PHE A 11 -4.51 -15.04 12.70
CA PHE A 11 -3.67 -14.09 12.01
C PHE A 11 -4.55 -13.13 11.21
N GLN A 12 -4.86 -11.95 11.76
CA GLN A 12 -5.39 -10.85 10.95
C GLN A 12 -4.23 -10.02 10.34
N PRO A 13 -4.20 -9.85 9.02
CA PRO A 13 -3.34 -8.85 8.40
C PRO A 13 -3.71 -7.46 8.95
N PRO A 14 -2.72 -6.62 9.33
CA PRO A 14 -2.99 -5.29 9.89
C PRO A 14 -3.51 -4.28 8.85
N LEU A 15 -3.51 -4.65 7.57
CA LEU A 15 -3.98 -3.86 6.45
C LEU A 15 -4.89 -4.74 5.59
N ASP A 16 -6.04 -4.22 5.19
CA ASP A 16 -6.91 -4.95 4.29
C ASP A 16 -6.37 -4.92 2.83
N ILE A 17 -7.00 -5.71 1.96
CA ILE A 17 -6.59 -5.80 0.55
C ILE A 17 -6.81 -4.48 -0.21
N VAL A 18 -7.80 -3.69 0.20
CA VAL A 18 -8.16 -2.41 -0.41
C VAL A 18 -7.12 -1.34 -0.04
N ASP A 19 -6.71 -1.29 1.23
CA ASP A 19 -5.63 -0.42 1.71
C ASP A 19 -4.32 -0.71 0.99
N GLY A 20 -3.98 -1.99 0.84
CA GLY A 20 -2.80 -2.43 0.10
C GLY A 20 -2.85 -1.99 -1.36
N ALA A 21 -3.99 -2.17 -2.02
CA ALA A 21 -4.19 -1.75 -3.40
C ALA A 21 -4.08 -0.22 -3.54
N ALA A 22 -4.74 0.54 -2.66
CA ALA A 22 -4.71 2.01 -2.70
C ALA A 22 -3.28 2.56 -2.56
N ARG A 23 -2.46 1.99 -1.68
CA ARG A 23 -1.06 2.39 -1.49
C ARG A 23 -0.17 2.17 -2.72
N VAL A 24 -0.52 1.25 -3.60
CA VAL A 24 0.20 1.01 -4.85
C VAL A 24 -0.37 1.85 -5.98
N CYS A 25 -1.70 1.86 -6.10
CA CYS A 25 -2.40 2.49 -7.22
C CYS A 25 -2.27 4.02 -7.20
N ASP A 26 -2.40 4.67 -6.03
CA ASP A 26 -2.41 6.13 -5.92
C ASP A 26 -1.14 6.79 -6.51
N PRO A 27 0.10 6.49 -6.06
CA PRO A 27 1.29 7.09 -6.63
C PRO A 27 1.58 6.66 -8.08
N PHE A 28 1.06 5.49 -8.50
CA PHE A 28 1.18 5.05 -9.88
C PHE A 28 0.31 5.90 -10.82
N PHE A 29 -0.97 6.11 -10.46
CA PHE A 29 -1.87 6.95 -11.23
C PHE A 29 -1.49 8.42 -11.16
N ASP A 30 -1.08 8.93 -10.01
CA ASP A 30 -0.55 10.30 -9.87
C ASP A 30 0.62 10.53 -10.83
N GLY A 31 1.56 9.57 -10.91
CA GLY A 31 2.67 9.65 -11.87
C GLY A 31 2.24 9.63 -13.34
N ILE A 32 1.20 8.87 -13.70
CA ILE A 32 0.62 8.88 -15.05
C ILE A 32 -0.04 10.23 -15.36
N LEU A 33 -0.82 10.77 -14.42
CA LEU A 33 -1.60 11.99 -14.60
C LEU A 33 -0.73 13.25 -14.62
N THR A 34 0.33 13.28 -13.82
CA THR A 34 1.25 14.42 -13.70
C THR A 34 2.47 14.33 -14.61
N GLY A 35 2.78 13.13 -15.12
CA GLY A 35 4.02 12.82 -15.84
C GLY A 35 5.26 12.73 -14.94
N THR A 36 5.10 12.82 -13.62
CA THR A 36 6.21 12.78 -12.65
C THR A 36 6.07 11.56 -11.74
N HIS A 37 6.97 10.59 -11.89
CA HIS A 37 6.92 9.37 -11.09
C HIS A 37 7.62 9.52 -9.73
N TRP A 38 7.00 8.98 -8.70
CA TRP A 38 7.60 8.83 -7.38
C TRP A 38 8.69 7.75 -7.40
N SER A 39 9.92 8.12 -7.07
CA SER A 39 11.03 7.18 -6.87
C SER A 39 11.90 7.60 -5.69
N GLY A 40 12.34 6.62 -4.88
CA GLY A 40 13.18 6.88 -3.70
C GLY A 40 12.49 7.70 -2.58
N LYS A 41 11.16 7.78 -2.56
CA LYS A 41 10.37 8.48 -1.54
C LYS A 41 9.57 7.50 -0.71
N PHE A 42 9.52 7.73 0.60
CA PHE A 42 8.57 7.08 1.49
C PHE A 42 7.30 7.92 1.54
N LEU A 43 6.16 7.30 1.24
CA LEU A 43 4.87 7.95 1.20
C LEU A 43 4.04 7.50 2.40
N LYS A 44 3.71 8.43 3.28
CA LYS A 44 2.75 8.26 4.37
C LYS A 44 1.51 9.08 4.05
N ASP A 45 0.34 8.46 4.15
CA ASP A 45 -0.94 9.10 3.83
C ASP A 45 -0.90 9.79 2.44
N TYR A 46 -0.29 9.10 1.47
CA TYR A 46 -0.11 9.56 0.08
C TYR A 46 0.76 10.81 -0.08
N LYS A 47 1.60 11.13 0.91
CA LYS A 47 2.50 12.29 0.90
C LYS A 47 3.92 11.90 1.29
N PRO A 48 4.96 12.57 0.73
CA PRO A 48 6.34 12.35 1.16
C PRO A 48 6.50 12.60 2.66
N THR A 49 7.22 11.70 3.32
CA THR A 49 7.55 11.78 4.74
C THR A 49 8.94 11.19 4.96
N ASP A 50 9.63 11.69 5.99
CA ASP A 50 10.92 11.16 6.41
C ASP A 50 10.76 9.72 6.95
N TRP A 51 11.83 8.93 6.82
CA TRP A 51 11.88 7.54 7.28
C TRP A 51 11.86 7.42 8.81
#